data_AF-G9KTP3-F1
#
_entry.id   AF-G9KTP3-F1
#
_cell.length_a   1.000
_cell.length_b   1.000
_cell.length_c   1.000
_cell.angle_alpha   90.00
_cell.angle_beta   90.00
_cell.angle_gamma   90.00
#
_symmetry.space_group_name_H-M   'P 1'
#
loop_
_entity.id
_entity.type
_entity.pdbx_description
1 polymer ?
#
loop_
_entity_poly.entity_id
_entity_poly.type
_entity_poly.pdbx_seq_one_letter_code
_entity_poly.pdbx_strand_id
1 'polypeptide(L)'
;PAWLRRLCGQLLSERLMRPSGVQAVVRGILEGAGAGAAGGSDAEAAAADWKKCDLIAKILASCPQQSLSPEDYYRDICPQILDLFHFQDKLTARQFQRVATSTFITMSRERPQLAFKYLLQPVLAPLYRCLNT
;
A
#
# COMPACT_ATOMS: atom_id res chain seq x y z
N PRO A 1 -10.23 21.62 9.62
CA PRO A 1 -11.31 21.34 10.60
C PRO A 1 -11.46 19.83 10.87
N ALA A 2 -11.86 19.41 12.07
CA ALA A 2 -11.94 17.99 12.43
C ALA A 2 -12.97 17.23 11.56
N TRP A 3 -14.11 17.85 11.26
CA TRP A 3 -15.15 17.28 10.40
C TRP A 3 -14.63 16.97 8.98
N LEU A 4 -13.83 17.86 8.40
CA LEU A 4 -13.28 17.67 7.05
C LEU A 4 -12.29 16.50 7.03
N ARG A 5 -11.42 16.41 8.04
CA ARG A 5 -10.47 15.29 8.16
C ARG A 5 -11.20 13.95 8.26
N ARG A 6 -12.30 13.89 9.02
CA ARG A 6 -13.14 12.69 9.15
C ARG A 6 -13.77 12.31 7.81
N LEU A 7 -14.36 13.28 7.10
CA LEU A 7 -14.99 13.05 5.81
C LEU A 7 -13.96 12.59 4.76
N CYS A 8 -12.81 13.25 4.65
CA CYS A 8 -11.74 12.85 3.75
C CYS A 8 -11.19 11.46 4.08
N GLY A 9 -11.03 11.13 5.37
CA GLY A 9 -10.63 9.79 5.81
C GLY A 9 -11.63 8.73 5.38
N GLN A 10 -12.93 8.99 5.59
CA GLN A 10 -14.00 8.09 5.14
C GLN A 10 -13.96 7.86 3.62
N LEU A 11 -13.92 8.94 2.82
CA LEU A 11 -13.88 8.83 1.36
C LEU A 11 -12.64 8.08 0.86
N LEU A 12 -11.48 8.29 1.50
CA LEU A 12 -10.25 7.58 1.18
C LEU A 12 -10.39 6.09 1.50
N SER A 13 -10.90 5.73 2.68
CA SER A 13 -11.13 4.34 3.05
C SER A 13 -12.12 3.65 2.10
N GLU A 14 -13.23 4.31 1.75
CA GLU A 14 -14.19 3.80 0.76
C GLU A 14 -13.56 3.56 -0.62
N ARG A 15 -12.53 4.32 -1.00
CA ARG A 15 -11.77 4.07 -2.23
C ARG A 15 -10.80 2.90 -2.08
N LEU A 16 -10.04 2.86 -0.98
CA LEU A 16 -9.06 1.79 -0.73
C LEU A 16 -9.70 0.40 -0.70
N MET A 17 -10.90 0.29 -0.13
CA MET A 17 -11.62 -0.98 0.04
C MET A 17 -12.29 -1.50 -1.25
N ARG A 18 -12.28 -0.72 -2.34
CA ARG A 18 -12.78 -1.20 -3.65
C ARG A 18 -11.72 -2.09 -4.32
N PRO A 19 -12.12 -3.01 -5.23
CA PRO A 19 -11.17 -3.72 -6.09
C PRO A 19 -10.24 -2.73 -6.80
N SER A 20 -8.93 -3.01 -6.78
CA SER A 20 -7.87 -2.13 -7.30
C SER A 20 -7.82 -0.72 -6.68
N GLY A 21 -8.49 -0.52 -5.54
CA GLY A 21 -8.57 0.75 -4.81
C GLY A 21 -7.21 1.22 -4.30
N VAL A 22 -6.40 0.29 -3.78
CA VAL A 22 -5.02 0.58 -3.37
C VAL A 22 -4.22 1.11 -4.56
N GLN A 23 -4.24 0.39 -5.69
CA GLN A 23 -3.51 0.79 -6.88
C GLN A 23 -3.94 2.18 -7.37
N ALA A 24 -5.24 2.47 -7.38
CA ALA A 24 -5.78 3.77 -7.77
C ALA A 24 -5.31 4.91 -6.85
N VAL A 25 -5.27 4.67 -5.53
CA VAL A 25 -4.77 5.66 -4.55
C VAL A 25 -3.27 5.87 -4.69
N VAL A 26 -2.48 4.79 -4.79
CA VAL A 26 -1.03 4.85 -5.00
C VAL A 26 -0.73 5.65 -6.27
N ARG A 27 -1.42 5.32 -7.37
CA ARG A 27 -1.32 6.04 -8.64
C ARG A 27 -1.65 7.52 -8.47
N GLY A 28 -2.81 7.84 -7.89
CA GLY A 28 -3.26 9.22 -7.72
C GLY A 28 -2.31 10.08 -6.89
N ILE A 29 -1.66 9.51 -5.87
CA ILE A 29 -0.70 10.24 -5.03
C ILE A 29 0.66 10.38 -5.74
N LEU A 30 1.13 9.33 -6.43
CA LEU A 30 2.42 9.37 -7.13
C LEU A 30 2.36 10.24 -8.39
N GLU A 31 1.30 10.12 -9.19
CA GLU A 31 1.13 10.84 -10.46
C GLU A 31 0.48 12.22 -10.27
N GLY A 32 -0.47 12.37 -9.34
CA GLY A 32 -1.21 13.62 -9.10
C GLY A 32 -0.44 14.68 -8.30
N ALA A 33 0.66 14.29 -7.62
CA ALA A 33 1.57 15.22 -6.95
C ALA A 33 2.69 15.67 -7.89
N GLY A 34 2.32 16.36 -8.98
CA GLY A 34 3.26 17.08 -9.85
C GLY A 34 4.39 16.21 -10.40
N ALA A 35 4.07 15.03 -10.95
CA ALA A 35 5.02 14.20 -11.70
C ALA A 35 5.34 14.81 -13.09
N GLY A 36 5.61 16.11 -13.11
CA GLY A 36 6.04 16.88 -14.27
C GLY A 36 6.84 18.08 -13.80
N ALA A 37 8.15 18.05 -14.08
CA ALA A 37 9.08 19.18 -14.06
C ALA A 37 9.43 19.81 -12.69
N ALA A 38 10.45 19.27 -12.05
CA ALA A 38 11.49 20.11 -11.44
C ALA A 38 12.82 19.37 -11.55
N GLY A 39 13.73 19.86 -12.40
CA GLY A 39 15.08 19.35 -12.59
C GLY A 39 15.94 19.56 -11.35
N GLY A 40 15.66 18.81 -10.29
CA GLY A 40 16.56 18.60 -9.18
C GLY A 40 17.51 17.44 -9.47
N SER A 41 18.68 17.45 -8.82
CA SER A 41 19.60 16.32 -8.80
C SER A 41 18.85 15.00 -8.58
N ASP A 42 19.23 13.94 -9.30
CA ASP A 42 18.60 12.60 -9.23
C ASP A 42 18.41 12.12 -7.78
N ALA A 43 19.28 12.53 -6.86
CA ALA A 43 19.21 12.19 -5.44
C ALA A 43 18.06 12.87 -4.69
N GLU A 44 17.76 14.14 -4.96
CA GLU A 44 16.68 14.89 -4.28
C GLU A 44 15.31 14.46 -4.80
N ALA A 45 15.19 14.24 -6.11
CA ALA A 45 13.99 13.66 -6.71
C ALA A 45 13.72 12.24 -6.17
N ALA A 46 14.75 11.38 -6.08
CA ALA A 46 14.62 10.05 -5.52
C ALA A 46 14.29 10.04 -4.00
N ALA A 47 14.79 11.04 -3.25
CA ALA A 47 14.47 11.20 -1.82
C ALA A 47 13.03 11.70 -1.60
N ALA A 48 12.54 12.61 -2.44
CA ALA A 48 11.14 13.04 -2.43
C ALA A 48 10.20 11.85 -2.74
N ASP A 49 10.57 11.02 -3.72
CA ASP A 49 9.85 9.78 -4.04
C ASP A 49 9.89 8.75 -2.89
N TRP A 50 11.02 8.62 -2.17
CA TRP A 50 11.09 7.77 -0.95
C TRP A 50 10.03 8.20 0.07
N LYS A 51 10.01 9.49 0.40
CA LYS A 51 9.10 10.04 1.43
C LYS A 51 7.63 9.90 1.04
N LYS A 52 7.29 10.07 -0.25
CA LYS A 52 5.94 9.83 -0.76
C LYS A 52 5.53 8.37 -0.57
N CYS A 53 6.39 7.42 -0.94
CA CYS A 53 6.11 5.99 -0.78
C CYS A 53 5.88 5.60 0.69
N ASP A 54 6.70 6.11 1.61
CA ASP A 54 6.55 5.86 3.04
C ASP A 54 5.26 6.45 3.61
N LEU A 55 4.85 7.63 3.15
CA LEU A 55 3.58 8.22 3.56
C LEU A 55 2.41 7.34 3.10
N ILE A 56 2.44 6.89 1.84
CA ILE A 56 1.42 5.97 1.32
C ILE A 56 1.40 4.67 2.13
N ALA A 57 2.56 4.10 2.43
CA ALA A 57 2.64 2.88 3.23
C ALA A 57 2.03 3.05 4.63
N LYS A 58 2.26 4.19 5.29
CA LYS A 58 1.62 4.53 6.56
C LYS A 58 0.11 4.65 6.44
N ILE A 59 -0.39 5.28 5.37
CA ILE A 59 -1.83 5.37 5.09
C ILE A 59 -2.43 3.96 4.93
N LEU A 60 -1.79 3.10 4.15
CA LEU A 60 -2.27 1.75 3.87
C LEU A 60 -2.22 0.83 5.10
N ALA A 61 -1.19 0.95 5.95
CA ALA A 61 -1.09 0.19 7.20
C ALA A 61 -2.08 0.67 8.27
N SER A 62 -2.49 1.94 8.21
CA SER A 62 -3.43 2.52 9.17
C SER A 62 -4.85 2.00 8.93
N CYS A 63 -5.27 1.05 9.77
CA CYS A 63 -6.64 0.57 9.76
C CYS A 63 -7.63 1.71 10.06
N PRO A 64 -8.59 2.00 9.17
CA PRO A 64 -9.49 3.12 9.36
C PRO A 64 -10.46 2.87 10.51
N GLN A 65 -10.75 3.92 11.28
CA GLN A 65 -11.70 3.87 12.41
C GLN A 65 -13.11 3.44 12.00
N GLN A 66 -13.44 3.59 10.71
CA GLN A 66 -14.72 3.24 10.12
C GLN A 66 -14.78 1.79 9.62
N SER A 67 -13.68 1.02 9.69
CA SER A 67 -13.72 -0.41 9.37
C SER A 67 -14.54 -1.17 10.40
N LEU A 68 -15.32 -2.17 9.95
CA LEU A 68 -16.10 -3.04 10.83
C LEU A 68 -15.18 -3.80 11.80
N SER A 69 -14.01 -4.24 11.31
CA SER A 69 -12.94 -4.79 12.12
C SER A 69 -11.57 -4.67 11.42
N PRO A 70 -10.45 -4.74 12.18
CA PRO A 70 -9.12 -4.86 11.60
C PRO A 70 -8.94 -6.09 10.72
N GLU A 71 -9.63 -7.19 11.04
CA GLU A 71 -9.59 -8.43 10.25
C GLU A 71 -10.17 -8.21 8.85
N ASP A 72 -11.33 -7.55 8.74
CA ASP A 72 -11.97 -7.28 7.45
C ASP A 72 -11.12 -6.34 6.60
N TYR A 73 -10.51 -5.33 7.21
CA TYR A 73 -9.57 -4.45 6.51
C TYR A 73 -8.37 -5.22 5.94
N TYR A 74 -7.74 -6.09 6.73
CA TYR A 74 -6.61 -6.90 6.26
C TYR A 74 -7.03 -7.88 5.16
N ARG A 75 -8.22 -8.49 5.28
CA ARG A 75 -8.76 -9.40 4.27
C ARG A 75 -8.91 -8.72 2.90
N ASP A 76 -9.37 -7.47 2.88
CA ASP A 76 -9.67 -6.74 1.64
C ASP A 76 -8.44 -6.02 1.05
N ILE A 77 -7.53 -5.54 1.91
CA ILE A 77 -6.37 -4.73 1.50
C ILE A 77 -5.14 -5.57 1.20
N CYS A 78 -4.84 -6.60 2.01
CA CYS A 78 -3.61 -7.38 1.85
C CYS A 78 -3.45 -8.02 0.46
N PRO A 79 -4.48 -8.62 -0.16
CA PRO A 79 -4.36 -9.11 -1.54
C PRO A 79 -3.96 -8.00 -2.51
N GLN A 80 -4.55 -6.81 -2.39
CA GLN A 80 -4.20 -5.67 -3.24
C GLN A 80 -2.76 -5.19 -3.00
N ILE A 81 -2.24 -5.27 -1.78
CA ILE A 81 -0.81 -4.99 -1.49
C ILE A 81 0.09 -5.99 -2.24
N LEU A 82 -0.27 -7.27 -2.26
CA LEU A 82 0.48 -8.31 -2.96
C LEU A 82 0.45 -8.09 -4.48
N ASP A 83 -0.67 -7.61 -5.02
CA ASP A 83 -0.79 -7.28 -6.44
C ASP A 83 0.17 -6.15 -6.87
N LEU A 84 0.51 -5.22 -5.98
CA LEU A 84 1.48 -4.15 -6.28
C LEU A 84 2.88 -4.69 -6.61
N PHE A 85 3.28 -5.86 -6.09
CA PHE A 85 4.56 -6.47 -6.44
C PHE A 85 4.60 -6.96 -7.90
N HIS A 86 3.43 -7.21 -8.49
CA HIS A 86 3.28 -7.68 -9.87
C HIS A 86 3.10 -6.54 -10.87
N PHE A 87 3.16 -5.28 -10.42
CA PHE A 87 2.93 -4.12 -11.27
C PHE A 87 4.10 -3.90 -12.26
N GLN A 88 3.79 -3.83 -13.57
CA GLN A 88 4.79 -3.88 -14.65
C GLN A 88 5.04 -2.54 -15.38
N ASP A 89 4.50 -1.43 -14.87
CA ASP A 89 4.72 -0.12 -15.50
C ASP A 89 6.19 0.32 -15.38
N LYS A 90 6.87 0.58 -16.50
CA LYS A 90 8.31 0.85 -16.52
C LYS A 90 8.72 2.11 -15.76
N LEU A 91 7.83 3.08 -15.60
CA LEU A 91 8.13 4.37 -14.98
C LEU A 91 7.89 4.34 -13.47
N THR A 92 6.86 3.60 -13.03
CA THR A 92 6.39 3.64 -11.65
C THR A 92 6.53 2.31 -10.90
N ALA A 93 6.93 1.21 -11.56
CA ALA A 93 7.06 -0.11 -10.93
C ALA A 93 7.92 -0.08 -9.65
N ARG A 94 9.02 0.68 -9.64
CA ARG A 94 9.89 0.79 -8.47
C ARG A 94 9.19 1.44 -7.28
N GLN A 95 8.43 2.50 -7.52
CA GLN A 95 7.65 3.20 -6.49
C GLN A 95 6.55 2.28 -5.95
N PHE A 96 5.85 1.55 -6.83
CA PHE A 96 4.84 0.56 -6.45
C PHE A 96 5.42 -0.56 -5.58
N GLN A 97 6.56 -1.14 -5.98
CA GLN A 97 7.27 -2.16 -5.19
C GLN A 97 7.70 -1.64 -3.81
N ARG A 98 8.14 -0.38 -3.73
CA ARG A 98 8.56 0.24 -2.46
C ARG A 98 7.38 0.49 -1.54
N VAL A 99 6.25 0.99 -2.07
CA VAL A 99 5.00 1.11 -1.32
C VAL A 99 4.57 -0.26 -0.80
N ALA A 100 4.56 -1.28 -1.67
CA ALA A 100 4.19 -2.65 -1.30
C ALA A 100 5.07 -3.18 -0.16
N THR A 101 6.39 -3.06 -0.30
CA THR A 101 7.38 -3.52 0.69
C THR A 101 7.24 -2.79 2.03
N SER A 102 7.17 -1.46 1.99
CA SER A 102 7.05 -0.63 3.20
C SER A 102 5.73 -0.88 3.93
N THR A 103 4.63 -1.06 3.17
CA THR A 103 3.32 -1.42 3.72
C THR A 103 3.36 -2.82 4.35
N PHE A 104 3.93 -3.81 3.65
CA PHE A 104 4.08 -5.18 4.13
C PHE A 104 4.83 -5.21 5.46
N ILE A 105 5.98 -4.54 5.54
CA ILE A 105 6.81 -4.47 6.75
C ILE A 105 6.05 -3.79 7.89
N THR A 106 5.38 -2.67 7.61
CA THR A 106 4.63 -1.92 8.61
C THR A 106 3.48 -2.75 9.18
N MET A 107 2.63 -3.32 8.31
CA MET A 107 1.52 -4.17 8.72
C MET A 107 1.99 -5.41 9.50
N SER A 108 3.14 -5.98 9.14
CA SER A 108 3.76 -7.12 9.83
C SER A 108 4.24 -6.78 11.23
N ARG A 109 4.73 -5.54 11.45
CA ARG A 109 5.15 -5.05 12.76
C ARG A 109 3.95 -4.70 13.64
N GLU A 110 2.93 -4.07 13.08
CA GLU A 110 1.77 -3.58 13.83
C GLU A 110 0.82 -4.71 14.24
N ARG A 111 0.55 -5.67 13.35
CA ARG A 111 -0.37 -6.80 13.62
C ARG A 111 0.19 -8.10 13.04
N PRO A 112 1.19 -8.71 13.69
CA PRO A 112 1.90 -9.88 13.17
C PRO A 112 0.98 -11.06 12.83
N GLN A 113 -0.05 -11.32 13.65
CA GLN A 113 -0.98 -12.43 13.43
C GLN A 113 -1.81 -12.26 12.15
N LEU A 114 -2.31 -11.04 11.91
CA LEU A 114 -3.08 -10.73 10.71
C LEU A 114 -2.20 -10.69 9.47
N ALA A 115 -1.02 -10.07 9.57
CA ALA A 115 -0.06 -10.05 8.48
C ALA A 115 0.45 -11.45 8.13
N PHE A 116 0.65 -12.33 9.12
CA PHE A 116 1.00 -13.72 8.86
C PHE A 116 -0.08 -14.39 7.99
N LYS A 117 -1.34 -14.28 8.40
CA LYS A 117 -2.48 -14.90 7.71
C LYS A 117 -2.72 -14.34 6.31
N TYR A 118 -2.68 -13.02 6.14
CA TYR A 118 -3.13 -12.35 4.93
C TYR A 118 -2.01 -11.86 4.00
N LEU A 119 -0.76 -11.80 4.47
CA LEU A 119 0.40 -11.40 3.65
C LEU A 119 1.39 -12.55 3.50
N LEU A 120 1.93 -13.06 4.62
CA LEU A 120 3.04 -14.00 4.58
C LEU A 120 2.61 -15.39 4.10
N GLN A 121 1.52 -15.94 4.62
CA GLN A 121 1.02 -17.26 4.24
C GLN A 121 0.70 -17.33 2.73
N PRO A 122 0.03 -16.35 2.10
CA PRO A 122 -0.12 -16.31 0.64
C PRO A 122 1.21 -16.32 -0.13
N VAL A 123 2.21 -15.55 0.31
CA VAL A 123 3.53 -15.49 -0.33
C VAL A 123 4.28 -16.82 -0.21
N LEU A 124 4.15 -17.51 0.93
CA LEU A 124 4.80 -18.79 1.19
C LEU A 124 4.03 -19.99 0.62
N ALA A 125 2.73 -19.84 0.32
CA ALA A 125 1.89 -20.94 -0.15
C ALA A 125 2.45 -21.68 -1.37
N PRO A 126 3.01 -21.01 -2.41
CA PRO A 126 3.66 -21.70 -3.52
C PRO A 126 4.87 -22.54 -3.08
N LEU A 127 5.68 -22.04 -2.14
CA LEU A 127 6.85 -22.76 -1.62
C LEU A 127 6.46 -24.00 -0.83
N TYR A 128 5.41 -23.91 0.00
CA TYR A 128 4.88 -25.06 0.73
C TYR A 128 4.36 -26.17 -0.19
N ARG A 129 3.81 -25.82 -1.35
CA ARG A 129 3.37 -26.83 -2.34
C ARG A 129 4.56 -27.59 -2.91
N CYS A 130 5.69 -26.92 -3.14
CA CYS A 130 6.92 -27.56 -3.63
C CYS A 130 7.62 -28.45 -2.57
N LEU A 131 7.32 -28.28 -1.28
CA LEU A 131 7.89 -29.12 -0.22
C LEU A 131 7.13 -30.43 -0.02
N ASN A 132 5.87 -30.48 -0.48
CA ASN A 132 4.99 -31.63 -0.33
C ASN A 132 4.94 -32.51 -1.61
N THR A 133 5.85 -32.25 -2.55
CA THR A 133 6.09 -33.08 -3.75
C THR A 133 7.35 -33.90 -3.55
#